data_AF-A0A9X3IFX8-F1
#
_entry.id   AF-A0A9X3IFX8-F1
#
_cell.length_a   1.000
_cell.length_b   1.000
_cell.length_c   1.000
_cell.angle_alpha   90.00
_cell.angle_beta   90.00
_cell.angle_gamma   90.00
#
_symmetry.space_group_name_H-M   'P 1'
#
loop_
_entity.id
_entity.type
_entity.pdbx_description
1 polymer ?
#
loop_
_entity_poly.entity_id
_entity_poly.type
_entity_poly.pdbx_seq_one_letter_code
_entity_poly.pdbx_strand_id
1 'polypeptide(L)'
;MTTYITKSTNQTALALSNFHSTFEQCLTAVSNIKHKRDLRIKDDPMSSQHVLVESYQSGLLKEHLRIEKRAVVQANRDRLALYHLVAVVLDHFTNA
;
A
#
# COMPACT_ATOMS: atom_id res chain seq x y z
N MET A 1 -12.51 9.74 -25.09
CA MET A 1 -13.05 8.61 -24.29
C MET A 1 -11.93 8.13 -23.37
N THR A 2 -11.94 8.54 -22.11
CA THR A 2 -11.01 8.02 -21.09
C THR A 2 -11.50 6.65 -20.66
N THR A 3 -10.85 5.60 -21.17
CA THR A 3 -11.04 4.22 -20.71
C THR A 3 -10.58 4.13 -19.26
N TYR A 4 -11.53 4.23 -18.33
CA TYR A 4 -11.32 3.84 -16.95
C TYR A 4 -11.20 2.32 -16.91
N ILE A 5 -10.01 1.83 -17.28
CA ILE A 5 -9.64 0.44 -17.00
C ILE A 5 -9.68 0.34 -15.47
N THR A 6 -10.68 -0.35 -14.94
CA THR A 6 -10.70 -0.82 -13.56
C THR A 6 -9.55 -1.79 -13.42
N LYS A 7 -8.32 -1.26 -13.31
CA LYS A 7 -7.11 -2.05 -13.08
C LYS A 7 -7.36 -2.89 -11.85
N SER A 8 -7.24 -4.21 -11.98
CA SER A 8 -7.29 -5.10 -10.83
C SER A 8 -6.28 -4.63 -9.79
N THR A 9 -6.55 -4.88 -8.51
CA THR A 9 -5.62 -4.62 -7.40
C THR A 9 -4.22 -5.15 -7.73
N ASN A 10 -4.17 -6.33 -8.35
CA ASN A 10 -2.94 -6.97 -8.85
C ASN A 10 -2.26 -6.19 -9.98
N GLN A 11 -2.97 -5.72 -11.01
CA GLN A 11 -2.36 -4.91 -12.07
C GLN A 11 -1.82 -3.57 -11.54
N THR A 12 -2.51 -2.99 -10.56
CA THR A 12 -2.06 -1.76 -9.90
C THR A 12 -0.80 -2.02 -9.06
N ALA A 13 -0.79 -3.09 -8.26
CA ALA A 13 0.38 -3.52 -7.50
C ALA A 13 1.58 -3.86 -8.40
N LEU A 14 1.35 -4.50 -9.54
CA LEU A 14 2.40 -4.84 -10.52
C LEU A 14 2.98 -3.59 -11.17
N ALA A 15 2.15 -2.61 -11.53
CA ALA A 15 2.65 -1.34 -12.03
C ALA A 15 3.50 -0.63 -10.96
N LEU A 16 2.97 -0.49 -9.74
CA LEU A 16 3.63 0.24 -8.66
C LEU A 16 4.96 -0.38 -8.24
N SER A 17 5.01 -1.70 -8.08
CA SER A 17 6.25 -2.42 -7.73
C SER A 17 7.33 -2.34 -8.81
N ASN A 18 6.96 -2.09 -10.07
CA ASN A 18 7.91 -1.85 -11.15
C ASN A 18 8.34 -0.37 -11.26
N PHE A 19 7.46 0.57 -10.92
CA PHE A 19 7.75 2.01 -10.98
C PHE A 19 8.46 2.54 -9.73
N HIS A 20 8.29 1.89 -8.58
CA HIS A 20 8.81 2.35 -7.31
C HIS A 20 9.68 1.29 -6.65
N SER A 21 10.80 1.73 -6.08
CA SER A 21 11.81 0.83 -5.49
C SER A 21 11.48 0.46 -4.04
N THR A 22 10.54 1.16 -3.42
CA THR A 22 10.20 1.01 -2.00
C THR A 22 8.70 0.95 -1.78
N PHE A 23 8.31 0.27 -0.70
CA PHE A 23 6.92 0.11 -0.30
C PHE A 23 6.25 1.46 0.03
N GLU A 24 6.99 2.36 0.69
CA GLU A 24 6.55 3.73 0.99
C GLU A 24 6.15 4.49 -0.27
N GLN A 25 7.01 4.48 -1.28
CA GLN A 25 6.74 5.14 -2.56
C GLN A 25 5.54 4.51 -3.29
N CYS A 26 5.39 3.19 -3.22
CA CYS A 26 4.22 2.51 -3.77
C CYS A 26 2.93 3.04 -3.14
N LEU A 27 2.88 3.17 -1.81
CA LEU A 27 1.68 3.65 -1.11
C LEU A 27 1.38 5.13 -1.36
N THR A 28 2.40 5.99 -1.42
CA THR A 28 2.21 7.38 -1.82
C THR A 28 1.63 7.47 -3.24
N ALA A 29 2.12 6.65 -4.17
CA ALA A 29 1.60 6.61 -5.53
C ALA A 29 0.16 6.05 -5.60
N VAL A 30 -0.21 5.06 -4.79
CA VAL A 30 -1.61 4.61 -4.68
C VAL A 30 -2.53 5.76 -4.28
N SER A 31 -2.12 6.53 -3.27
CA SER A 31 -2.89 7.67 -2.74
C SER A 31 -3.13 8.72 -3.82
N ASN A 32 -2.13 8.97 -4.67
CA ASN A 32 -2.23 9.86 -5.81
C ASN A 32 -3.13 9.31 -6.93
N ILE A 33 -3.12 8.00 -7.18
CA ILE A 33 -3.91 7.39 -8.27
C ILE A 33 -5.39 7.30 -7.92
N LYS A 34 -5.72 6.88 -6.68
CA LYS A 34 -7.12 6.60 -6.32
C LYS A 34 -7.89 7.82 -5.80
N HIS A 35 -7.27 8.96 -5.51
CA HIS A 35 -7.84 10.25 -5.04
C HIS A 35 -8.91 10.21 -3.91
N LYS A 36 -9.34 9.03 -3.46
CA LYS A 36 -10.41 8.79 -2.47
C LYS A 36 -9.88 8.17 -1.19
N ARG A 37 -8.68 7.59 -1.21
CA ARG A 37 -8.06 6.93 -0.04
C ARG A 37 -6.60 7.35 0.03
N ASP A 38 -6.24 7.96 1.16
CA ASP A 38 -4.88 8.36 1.48
C ASP A 38 -4.27 7.28 2.39
N LEU A 39 -3.34 6.50 1.84
CA LEU A 39 -2.63 5.44 2.53
C LEU A 39 -1.33 5.98 3.10
N ARG A 40 -1.19 5.94 4.42
CA ARG A 40 -0.02 6.44 5.14
C ARG A 40 0.63 5.32 5.92
N ILE A 41 1.96 5.33 5.92
CA ILE A 41 2.76 4.42 6.74
C ILE A 41 3.14 5.15 8.03
N LYS A 42 2.91 4.50 9.17
CA LYS A 42 3.40 4.94 10.49
C LYS A 42 4.07 3.78 11.22
N ASP A 43 5.09 4.09 12.01
CA ASP A 43 5.61 3.12 12.98
C ASP A 43 4.56 2.87 14.08
N ASP A 44 4.44 1.63 14.53
CA ASP A 44 3.53 1.25 15.61
C ASP A 44 4.09 1.76 16.97
N PRO A 45 3.37 2.63 17.71
CA PRO A 45 3.84 3.17 18.98
C PRO A 45 3.94 2.12 20.10
N MET A 46 3.25 0.98 19.96
CA MET A 46 3.28 -0.12 20.94
C MET A 46 4.33 -1.19 20.62
N SER A 47 4.83 -1.25 19.38
CA SER A 47 5.73 -2.33 18.96
C SER A 47 6.73 -1.89 17.90
N SER A 48 8.02 -1.88 18.26
CA SER A 48 9.12 -1.58 17.34
C SER A 48 9.29 -2.58 16.20
N GLN A 49 8.55 -3.70 16.24
CA GLN A 49 8.61 -4.77 15.25
C GLN A 49 7.57 -4.61 14.12
N HIS A 50 6.62 -3.68 14.27
CA HIS A 50 5.49 -3.54 13.36
C HIS A 50 5.37 -2.11 12.81
N VAL A 51 4.76 -2.05 11.63
CA VAL A 51 4.45 -0.84 10.89
C VAL A 51 2.95 -0.88 10.62
N LEU A 52 2.29 0.25 10.80
CA LEU A 52 0.87 0.45 10.54
C LEU A 52 0.71 1.14 9.19
N VAL A 53 -0.10 0.54 8.33
CA VAL A 53 -0.61 1.18 7.12
C VAL A 53 -2.02 1.66 7.42
N GLU A 54 -2.20 2.97 7.48
CA GLU A 54 -3.46 3.62 7.80
C GLU A 54 -4.13 4.14 6.53
N SER A 55 -5.43 3.90 6.39
CA SER A 55 -6.26 4.43 5.31
C SER A 55 -7.12 5.57 5.82
N TYR A 56 -6.93 6.74 5.22
CA TYR A 56 -7.71 7.94 5.49
C TYR A 56 -8.66 8.24 4.34
N GLN A 57 -9.89 8.63 4.70
CA GLN A 57 -10.88 9.14 3.77
C GLN A 57 -11.46 10.45 4.33
N SER A 58 -11.35 11.53 3.56
CA SER A 58 -11.78 12.88 3.99
C SER A 58 -11.19 13.32 5.33
N GLY A 59 -9.92 12.96 5.61
CA GLY A 59 -9.22 13.31 6.85
C GLY A 59 -9.57 12.44 8.07
N LEU A 60 -10.48 11.48 7.94
CA LEU A 60 -10.82 10.53 9.00
C LEU A 60 -10.12 9.19 8.77
N LEU A 61 -9.51 8.64 9.82
CA LEU A 61 -8.98 7.28 9.81
C LEU A 61 -10.14 6.30 9.65
N LYS A 62 -10.15 5.55 8.55
CA LYS A 62 -11.14 4.51 8.32
C LYS A 62 -10.65 3.18 8.86
N GLU A 63 -9.42 2.82 8.51
CA GLU A 63 -8.87 1.50 8.78
C GLU A 63 -7.35 1.54 8.93
N HIS A 64 -6.82 0.50 9.56
CA HIS A 64 -5.39 0.28 9.65
C HIS A 64 -5.06 -1.20 9.47
N LEU A 65 -3.94 -1.46 8.81
CA LEU A 65 -3.37 -2.79 8.64
C LEU A 65 -2.02 -2.82 9.33
N ARG A 66 -1.80 -3.82 10.19
CA ARG A 66 -0.51 -4.03 10.86
C ARG A 66 0.35 -4.99 10.03
N ILE A 67 1.56 -4.55 9.73
CA ILE A 67 2.54 -5.28 8.92
C ILE A 67 3.83 -5.41 9.72
N GLU A 68 4.50 -6.53 9.64
CA GLU A 68 5.83 -6.67 10.25
C GLU A 68 6.86 -5.79 9.54
N LYS A 69 7.66 -5.05 10.31
CA LYS A 69 8.74 -4.20 9.77
C LYS A 69 9.75 -5.00 8.96
N ARG A 70 9.99 -6.26 9.35
CA ARG A 70 10.86 -7.19 8.61
C ARG A 70 10.30 -7.50 7.23
N ALA A 71 8.98 -7.66 7.09
CA ALA A 71 8.35 -7.91 5.81
C ALA A 71 8.49 -6.69 4.88
N VAL A 72 8.39 -5.46 5.41
CA VAL A 72 8.64 -4.22 4.65
C VAL A 72 10.10 -4.13 4.18
N VAL A 73 11.05 -4.44 5.07
CA VAL A 73 12.48 -4.46 4.70
C VAL A 73 12.78 -5.51 3.64
N GLN A 74 12.16 -6.69 3.74
CA GLN A 74 12.31 -7.75 2.75
C GLN A 74 11.68 -7.36 1.41
N ALA A 75 10.49 -6.76 1.43
CA ALA A 75 9.82 -6.24 0.25
C ALA A 75 10.65 -5.17 -0.46
N ASN A 76 11.34 -4.30 0.27
CA ASN A 76 12.24 -3.31 -0.35
C ASN A 76 13.49 -3.93 -0.99
N ARG A 77 13.83 -5.19 -0.66
CA ARG A 77 14.98 -5.92 -1.24
C ARG A 77 14.61 -6.82 -2.40
N ASP A 78 13.37 -7.31 -2.44
CA ASP A 78 12.87 -8.22 -3.47
C ASP A 78 11.60 -7.67 -4.12
N ARG A 79 11.65 -7.45 -5.44
CA ARG A 79 10.53 -6.91 -6.22
C ARG A 79 9.29 -7.81 -6.17
N LEU A 80 9.47 -9.12 -6.09
CA LEU A 80 8.37 -10.06 -6.06
C LEU A 80 7.66 -9.99 -4.68
N ALA A 81 8.45 -9.89 -3.61
CA ALA A 81 7.93 -9.61 -2.27
C ALA A 81 7.25 -8.23 -2.19
N LEU A 82 7.81 -7.19 -2.84
CA LEU A 82 7.20 -5.86 -2.95
C LEU A 82 5.83 -5.93 -3.60
N TYR A 83 5.75 -6.59 -4.77
CA TYR A 83 4.50 -6.81 -5.48
C TYR A 83 3.46 -7.48 -4.59
N HIS A 84 3.80 -8.60 -3.95
CA HIS A 84 2.87 -9.32 -3.09
C HIS A 84 2.39 -8.48 -1.92
N LEU A 85 3.31 -7.77 -1.26
CA LEU A 85 2.97 -6.94 -0.11
C LEU A 85 2.05 -5.78 -0.52
N VAL A 86 2.34 -5.09 -1.63
CA VAL A 86 1.46 -4.05 -2.17
C VAL A 86 0.11 -4.61 -2.60
N ALA A 87 0.07 -5.78 -3.23
CA ALA A 87 -1.18 -6.42 -3.64
C ALA A 87 -2.07 -6.77 -2.45
N VAL A 88 -1.50 -7.37 -1.40
CA VAL A 88 -2.22 -7.70 -0.15
C VAL A 88 -2.77 -6.44 0.50
N VAL A 89 -1.99 -5.37 0.58
CA VAL A 89 -2.42 -4.10 1.17
C VAL A 89 -3.56 -3.48 0.36
N LEU A 90 -3.43 -3.46 -0.97
CA LEU A 90 -4.47 -2.94 -1.86
C LEU A 90 -5.76 -3.76 -1.80
N ASP A 91 -5.64 -5.08 -1.70
CA ASP A 91 -6.78 -5.99 -1.60
C ASP A 91 -7.51 -5.83 -0.26
N HIS A 92 -6.76 -5.77 0.84
CA HIS A 92 -7.30 -5.53 2.18
C HIS A 92 -8.17 -4.27 2.21
N PHE A 93 -7.66 -3.15 1.69
CA PHE A 93 -8.44 -1.92 1.67
C PHE A 93 -9.52 -1.92 0.58
N THR A 94 -9.42 -2.71 -0.49
CA THR A 94 -10.46 -2.74 -1.54
C THR A 94 -11.70 -3.53 -1.11
N ASN A 95 -11.51 -4.58 -0.30
CA ASN A 95 -12.60 -5.42 0.21
C ASN A 95 -13.19 -4.94 1.54
N ALA A 96 -12.75 -3.78 2.03
CA ALA A 96 -13.25 -3.11 3.21
C ALA A 96 -13.98 -1.80 2.88
#